data_AF-A0A2E7Q535-F1
#
_entry.id   AF-A0A2E7Q535-F1
#
_cell.length_a   1.000
_cell.length_b   1.000
_cell.length_c   1.000
_cell.angle_alpha   90.00
_cell.angle_beta   90.00
_cell.angle_gamma   90.00
#
_symmetry.space_group_name_H-M   'P 1'
#
loop_
_entity.id
_entity.type
_entity.pdbx_description
1 polymer ?
#
loop_
_entity_poly.entity_id
_entity_poly.type
_entity_poly.pdbx_seq_one_letter_code
_entity_poly.pdbx_strand_id
1 'polypeptide(L)'
;TYNLMQPEISGQLKARKVRTLEAKRPDIIAAGNIGCMMQIGSGTGIPVVHTVELLDWATGGPKPPALDREGSQRAPEIPRLR
;
A
#
# COMPACT_ATOMS: atom_id res chain seq x y z
N THR A 1 5.54 -15.85 4.48
CA THR A 1 6.35 -17.07 4.28
C THR A 1 7.08 -17.06 2.94
N TYR A 2 6.41 -16.94 1.79
CA TYR A 2 7.10 -16.87 0.48
C TYR A 2 8.12 -15.73 0.33
N ASN A 3 7.81 -14.55 0.87
CA ASN A 3 8.72 -13.39 0.85
C ASN A 3 10.07 -13.63 1.56
N LEU A 4 10.12 -14.55 2.53
CA LEU A 4 11.32 -14.88 3.29
C LEU A 4 12.04 -16.09 2.70
N MET A 5 11.28 -17.12 2.29
CA MET A 5 11.84 -18.39 1.83
C MET A 5 12.17 -18.41 0.33
N GLN A 6 11.54 -17.55 -0.48
CA GLN A 6 11.64 -17.53 -1.94
C GLN A 6 11.55 -16.08 -2.49
N PRO A 7 12.57 -15.24 -2.23
CA PRO A 7 12.52 -13.81 -2.55
C PRO A 7 12.37 -13.52 -4.05
N GLU A 8 13.04 -14.25 -4.94
CA GLU A 8 12.89 -14.08 -6.41
C GLU A 8 11.43 -14.24 -6.85
N ILE A 9 10.81 -15.37 -6.51
CA ILE A 9 9.45 -15.71 -6.93
C ILE A 9 8.46 -14.72 -6.33
N SER A 10 8.65 -14.35 -5.06
CA SER A 10 7.82 -13.34 -4.41
C SER A 10 7.92 -11.97 -5.09
N GLY A 11 9.11 -11.58 -5.53
CA GLY A 11 9.34 -10.37 -6.32
C GLY A 11 8.60 -10.39 -7.66
N GLN A 12 8.66 -11.51 -8.39
CA GLN A 12 7.94 -11.67 -9.65
C GLN A 12 6.42 -11.63 -9.46
N LEU A 13 5.91 -12.29 -8.42
CA LEU A 13 4.48 -12.27 -8.07
C LEU A 13 4.01 -10.87 -7.68
N LYS A 14 4.81 -10.13 -6.90
CA LYS A 14 4.55 -8.72 -6.57
C LYS A 14 4.46 -7.88 -7.85
N ALA A 15 5.46 -7.96 -8.73
CA ALA A 15 5.52 -7.19 -9.97
C ALA A 15 4.31 -7.49 -10.88
N ARG A 16 3.94 -8.76 -11.04
CA ARG A 16 2.75 -9.17 -11.80
C ARG A 16 1.46 -8.61 -11.19
N LYS A 17 1.33 -8.67 -9.85
CA LYS A 17 0.14 -8.16 -9.14
C LYS A 17 -0.03 -6.67 -9.35
N VAL A 18 1.03 -5.89 -9.12
CA VAL A 18 1.03 -4.43 -9.33
C VAL A 18 0.63 -4.08 -10.75
N ARG A 19 1.29 -4.68 -11.76
CA ARG A 19 0.99 -4.44 -13.18
C ARG A 19 -0.48 -4.70 -13.52
N THR A 20 -1.06 -5.74 -12.92
CA THR A 20 -2.47 -6.12 -13.16
C THR A 20 -3.43 -5.11 -12.54
N LEU A 21 -3.11 -4.58 -11.36
CA LEU A 21 -3.90 -3.54 -10.69
C LEU A 21 -3.80 -2.21 -11.46
N GLU A 22 -2.60 -1.80 -11.85
CA GLU A 22 -2.36 -0.56 -12.60
C GLU A 22 -3.04 -0.57 -13.97
N ALA A 23 -3.14 -1.73 -14.63
CA ALA A 23 -3.85 -1.87 -15.89
C ALA A 23 -5.35 -1.51 -15.80
N LYS A 24 -5.93 -1.52 -14.59
CA LYS A 24 -7.31 -1.06 -14.37
C LYS A 24 -7.44 0.45 -14.19
N ARG A 25 -6.31 1.17 -14.09
CA ARG A 25 -6.23 2.61 -13.82
C ARG A 25 -7.08 3.03 -12.60
N PRO A 26 -6.91 2.39 -11.43
CA PRO A 26 -7.68 2.75 -10.26
C PRO A 26 -7.15 4.04 -9.64
N ASP A 27 -8.05 4.85 -9.09
CA ASP A 27 -7.68 6.02 -8.28
C ASP A 27 -7.16 5.62 -6.90
N ILE A 28 -7.67 4.51 -6.35
CA ILE A 28 -7.38 4.02 -5.00
C ILE A 28 -7.38 2.48 -5.00
N ILE A 29 -6.46 1.87 -4.25
CA ILE A 29 -6.43 0.43 -3.99
C ILE A 29 -6.79 0.17 -2.53
N ALA A 30 -7.85 -0.58 -2.27
CA ALA A 30 -8.22 -1.00 -0.91
C ALA A 30 -7.73 -2.42 -0.60
N ALA A 31 -7.14 -2.63 0.58
CA ALA A 31 -6.75 -3.96 1.05
C ALA A 31 -6.92 -4.12 2.57
N GLY A 32 -7.35 -5.30 3.02
CA GLY A 32 -7.54 -5.59 4.46
C GLY A 32 -6.37 -6.34 5.12
N ASN A 33 -5.29 -6.61 4.39
CA ASN A 33 -4.13 -7.34 4.91
C ASN A 33 -2.88 -6.45 4.84
N ILE A 34 -2.30 -6.14 6.01
CA ILE A 34 -1.13 -5.27 6.16
C ILE A 34 0.04 -5.70 5.26
N GLY A 35 0.26 -7.01 5.09
CA GLY A 35 1.30 -7.55 4.22
C GLY A 35 1.03 -7.25 2.74
N CYS A 36 -0.23 -7.34 2.31
CA CYS A 36 -0.63 -6.93 0.96
C CYS A 36 -0.48 -5.41 0.77
N MET A 37 -0.88 -4.61 1.76
CA MET A 37 -0.73 -3.15 1.70
C MET A 37 0.73 -2.73 1.52
N MET A 38 1.62 -3.30 2.34
CA MET A 38 3.07 -3.04 2.23
C MET A 38 3.65 -3.53 0.90
N GLN A 39 3.28 -4.72 0.44
CA GLN A 39 3.80 -5.25 -0.84
C GLN A 39 3.30 -4.46 -2.04
N ILE A 40 2.03 -4.06 -2.08
CA ILE A 40 1.45 -3.31 -3.19
C ILE A 40 1.93 -1.86 -3.14
N GLY A 41 1.85 -1.21 -1.97
CA GLY A 41 2.24 0.19 -1.80
C GLY A 41 3.73 0.45 -2.06
N SER A 42 4.60 -0.55 -1.85
CA SER A 42 6.01 -0.46 -2.24
C SER A 42 6.26 -0.75 -3.73
N GLY A 43 5.22 -0.91 -4.54
CA GLY A 43 5.32 -1.23 -5.96
C GLY A 43 4.55 -0.29 -6.88
N THR A 44 3.70 0.59 -6.36
CA THR A 44 2.89 1.52 -7.17
C THR A 44 2.80 2.89 -6.50
N GLY A 45 2.58 3.94 -7.30
CA GLY A 45 2.30 5.29 -6.82
C GLY A 45 0.83 5.53 -6.49
N ILE A 46 -0.05 4.57 -6.78
CA ILE A 46 -1.49 4.66 -6.51
C ILE A 46 -1.71 4.53 -4.99
N PRO A 47 -2.52 5.41 -4.37
CA PRO A 47 -2.81 5.33 -2.95
C PRO A 47 -3.39 3.97 -2.55
N VAL A 48 -2.79 3.37 -1.51
CA VAL A 48 -3.27 2.12 -0.90
C VAL A 48 -3.86 2.44 0.47
N VAL A 49 -5.13 2.11 0.67
CA VAL A 49 -5.88 2.34 1.92
C VAL A 49 -6.33 1.02 2.54
N HIS A 50 -6.55 1.01 3.86
CA HIS A 50 -7.23 -0.11 4.48
C HIS A 50 -8.72 -0.10 4.13
N THR A 51 -9.31 -1.26 3.90
CA THR A 51 -10.75 -1.34 3.52
C THR A 51 -11.65 -0.67 4.55
N VAL A 52 -11.34 -0.78 5.85
CA VAL A 52 -12.13 -0.14 6.92
C VAL A 52 -12.00 1.39 6.88
N GLU A 53 -10.83 1.95 6.57
CA GLU A 53 -10.67 3.42 6.45
C GLU A 53 -11.50 3.96 5.28
N LEU A 54 -11.53 3.22 4.17
CA LEU A 54 -12.34 3.60 3.01
C LEU A 54 -13.83 3.56 3.31
N LEU A 55 -14.29 2.55 4.05
CA LEU A 55 -15.69 2.43 4.47
C LEU A 55 -16.05 3.53 5.48
N ASP A 56 -15.20 3.79 6.47
CA ASP A 56 -15.40 4.83 7.46
C ASP A 56 -15.57 6.20 6.79
N TRP A 57 -14.67 6.54 5.86
CA TRP A 57 -14.76 7.77 5.06
C TRP A 57 -16.04 7.83 4.22
N ALA A 58 -16.42 6.73 3.56
CA ALA A 58 -17.67 6.67 2.80
C ALA A 58 -18.92 6.85 3.68
N THR A 59 -18.83 6.55 4.98
CA THR A 59 -19.91 6.73 5.96
C THR A 59 -19.82 8.05 6.75
N GLY A 60 -18.94 8.97 6.36
CA GLY A 60 -18.82 10.31 6.96
C GLY A 60 -17.67 10.46 7.97
N GLY A 61 -16.84 9.43 8.14
CA GLY A 61 -15.59 9.48 8.89
C GLY A 61 -14.50 10.31 8.19
N PRO A 62 -13.32 10.46 8.82
CA PRO A 62 -12.21 11.22 8.26
C PRO A 62 -11.66 10.60 6.97
N LYS A 63 -11.04 11.45 6.14
CA LYS A 63 -10.36 11.01 4.92
C LYS A 63 -9.18 10.09 5.27
N PRO A 64 -8.96 8.97 4.54
CA PRO A 64 -7.83 8.08 4.82
C PRO A 64 -6.49 8.79 4.66
N PRO A 65 -5.52 8.62 5.58
CA PRO A 65 -4.24 9.33 5.53
C PRO A 65 -3.43 9.11 4.24
N ALA A 66 -3.60 7.95 3.60
CA ALA A 66 -2.94 7.65 2.32
C ALA A 66 -3.43 8.54 1.16
N LEU A 67 -4.62 9.15 1.29
CA LEU A 67 -5.19 10.07 0.30
C LEU A 67 -4.83 11.55 0.57
N ASP A 68 -4.19 11.85 1.70
CA ASP A 68 -3.82 13.22 2.09
C ASP A 68 -2.43 13.65 1.61
N ARG A 69 -1.76 12.84 0.78
CA ARG A 69 -0.34 13.07 0.47
C ARG A 69 -0.08 13.75 -0.88
N GLU A 70 0.24 15.03 -0.76
CA GLU A 70 1.42 15.67 -1.38
C GLU A 70 2.77 15.07 -0.86
N GLY A 71 2.79 14.00 -0.05
CA GLY A 71 3.95 13.58 0.75
C GLY A 71 4.33 12.10 0.67
N SER A 72 4.53 11.54 -0.53
CA SER A 72 4.95 10.14 -0.75
C SER A 72 6.35 9.77 -0.20
N GLN A 73 7.06 10.60 0.57
CA GLN A 73 8.48 10.36 0.89
C GLN A 73 8.94 10.77 2.30
N ARG A 74 8.11 10.67 3.35
CA ARG A 74 8.65 10.74 4.71
C ARG A 74 8.86 9.33 5.26
N ALA A 75 10.08 8.82 5.10
CA ALA A 75 10.57 7.70 5.88
C ALA A 75 10.32 8.01 7.37
N PRO A 76 9.94 7.02 8.20
CA PRO A 76 9.82 7.26 9.64
C PRO A 76 11.18 7.75 10.16
N GLU A 77 11.22 8.97 10.70
CA GLU A 77 12.39 9.51 11.39
C GLU A 77 12.59 8.67 12.65
N ILE A 78 13.45 7.65 12.58
CA ILE A 78 13.84 6.84 13.74
C ILE A 78 14.79 7.71 14.57
N PRO A 79 14.43 8.09 15.82
CA PRO A 79 15.33 8.86 16.67
C PRO A 79 16.59 8.03 16.95
N ARG A 80 17.76 8.55 16.58
CA ARG A 80 19.04 7.97 16.99
C ARG A 80 19.28 8.33 18.45
N LEU A 81 18.95 7.41 19.35
CA LEU A 81 19.41 7.45 20.73
C LEU A 81 20.93 7.19 20.72
N ARG A 82 21.71 8.23 21.00
CA ARG A 82 23.15 8.12 21.30
C ARG A 82 23.33 7.80 22.77
#